data_AF-A0A928YIQ5-F1
#
_entry.id   AF-A0A928YIQ5-F1
#
_cell.length_a   1.000
_cell.length_b   1.000
_cell.length_c   1.000
_cell.angle_alpha   90.00
_cell.angle_beta   90.00
_cell.angle_gamma   90.00
#
_symmetry.space_group_name_H-M   'P 1'
#
loop_
_entity.id
_entity.type
_entity.pdbx_description
1 polymer ?
#
loop_
_entity_poly.entity_id
_entity_poly.type
_entity_poly.pdbx_seq_one_letter_code
_entity_poly.pdbx_strand_id
1 'polypeptide(L)'
;MGSVFIVDPLYTLPFLLTMVLAFFAKQKNAYRWATLGLVLSTGYLLWAFLAQQWVLQRAVTELKKQNIIYQKIFVGPTYFNSFLWRVVVLKKEKYYEGFGSVFDKNLAIHFKSHDRNLKLLTGLEKNSTIKKMKYFSHGFYAVAPNNKKHTLKVMDLRMGWSNHYYFQYRVAQRESKSKRYKPTAPKRVFFRPQLSEIKTVWNRIWKENNF
;
A
#
# COMPACT_ATOMS: atom_id res chain seq x y z
N MET A 1 9.07 6.49 -4.14
CA MET A 1 8.23 7.26 -3.21
C MET A 1 6.93 7.56 -3.96
N GLY A 2 5.78 7.13 -3.44
CA GLY A 2 4.46 7.44 -4.00
C GLY A 2 3.66 8.14 -2.93
N SER A 3 3.61 9.48 -2.99
CA SER A 3 3.01 10.33 -1.96
C SER A 3 1.52 10.56 -2.17
N VAL A 4 0.95 10.07 -3.27
CA VAL A 4 -0.46 10.26 -3.65
C VAL A 4 -1.01 8.95 -4.20
N PHE A 5 -2.21 8.56 -3.76
CA PHE A 5 -2.93 7.47 -4.42
C PHE A 5 -3.49 7.98 -5.74
N ILE A 6 -3.28 7.23 -6.83
CA ILE A 6 -3.59 7.64 -8.22
C ILE A 6 -5.07 8.06 -8.40
N VAL A 7 -5.97 7.62 -7.51
CA VAL A 7 -7.40 7.92 -7.53
C VAL A 7 -7.85 8.41 -6.15
N ASP A 8 -7.45 9.62 -5.74
CA ASP A 8 -8.10 10.31 -4.62
C ASP A 8 -9.23 11.21 -5.17
N PRO A 9 -10.52 10.90 -4.89
CA PRO A 9 -11.66 11.70 -5.34
C PRO A 9 -11.59 13.17 -4.88
N LEU A 10 -10.97 13.46 -3.74
CA LEU A 10 -10.82 14.83 -3.23
C LEU A 10 -9.84 15.65 -4.06
N TYR A 11 -8.95 15.01 -4.81
CA TYR A 11 -8.06 15.67 -5.76
C TYR A 11 -8.66 15.67 -7.18
N THR A 12 -9.15 14.52 -7.64
CA THR A 12 -9.60 14.37 -9.03
C THR A 12 -10.92 15.08 -9.31
N LEU A 13 -11.88 15.10 -8.37
CA LEU A 13 -13.19 15.71 -8.61
C LEU A 13 -13.13 17.24 -8.66
N PRO A 14 -12.48 17.96 -7.73
CA PRO A 14 -12.39 19.42 -7.82
C PRO A 14 -11.60 19.87 -9.04
N PHE A 15 -10.49 19.18 -9.36
CA PHE A 15 -9.71 19.49 -10.55
C PHE A 15 -10.54 19.27 -11.83
N LEU A 16 -11.23 18.14 -11.95
CA LEU A 16 -12.08 17.85 -13.10
C LEU A 16 -13.24 18.84 -13.21
N LEU A 17 -13.83 19.25 -12.09
CA LEU A 17 -14.86 20.30 -12.05
C LEU A 17 -14.30 21.64 -12.55
N THR A 18 -13.12 22.07 -12.09
CA THR A 18 -12.48 23.29 -12.59
C THR A 18 -12.14 23.21 -14.08
N MET A 19 -11.76 22.03 -14.57
CA MET A 19 -11.47 21.80 -15.98
C MET A 19 -12.73 21.87 -16.85
N VAL A 20 -13.84 21.27 -16.40
CA VAL A 20 -15.15 21.35 -17.06
C VAL A 20 -15.66 22.80 -17.07
N LEU A 21 -15.59 23.49 -15.93
CA LEU A 21 -16.00 24.90 -15.84
C LEU A 21 -15.14 25.81 -16.72
N ALA A 22 -13.83 25.56 -16.81
CA ALA A 22 -12.93 26.28 -17.71
C ALA A 22 -13.27 26.04 -19.18
N PHE A 23 -13.67 24.82 -19.56
CA PHE A 23 -14.07 24.46 -20.92
C PHE A 23 -15.33 25.22 -21.38
N PHE A 24 -16.29 25.45 -20.48
CA PHE A 24 -17.52 26.19 -20.77
C PHE A 24 -17.42 27.72 -20.51
N ALA A 25 -16.31 28.21 -19.95
CA ALA A 25 -16.15 29.63 -19.60
C ALA A 25 -15.65 30.49 -20.77
N LYS A 26 -16.15 31.73 -20.87
CA LYS A 26 -15.60 32.77 -21.77
C LYS A 26 -14.11 33.04 -21.44
N GLN A 27 -13.30 33.33 -22.46
CA GLN A 27 -11.82 33.49 -22.40
C GLN A 27 -11.28 34.22 -21.16
N LYS A 28 -11.94 35.29 -20.71
CA LYS A 28 -11.52 36.10 -19.54
C LYS A 28 -11.61 35.34 -18.20
N ASN A 29 -12.55 34.41 -18.07
CA ASN A 29 -12.73 33.60 -16.86
C ASN A 29 -11.98 32.26 -16.92
N ALA A 30 -11.62 31.78 -18.11
CA ALA A 30 -10.88 30.53 -18.30
C ALA A 30 -9.53 30.54 -17.54
N TYR A 31 -8.78 31.65 -17.58
CA TYR A 31 -7.53 31.79 -16.83
C TYR A 31 -7.74 31.71 -15.31
N ARG A 32 -8.81 32.29 -14.77
CA ARG A 32 -9.11 32.23 -13.33
C ARG A 32 -9.40 30.80 -12.88
N TRP A 33 -10.19 30.05 -13.65
CA TRP A 33 -10.51 28.65 -13.36
C TRP A 33 -9.28 27.74 -13.50
N ALA A 34 -8.44 27.98 -14.50
CA ALA A 34 -7.18 27.25 -14.67
C ALA A 34 -6.21 27.49 -13.49
N THR A 35 -6.04 28.74 -13.06
CA THR A 35 -5.20 29.07 -11.90
C THR A 35 -5.76 28.47 -10.61
N LEU A 36 -7.09 28.50 -10.40
CA LEU A 36 -7.72 27.84 -9.25
C LEU A 36 -7.45 26.34 -9.26
N GLY A 37 -7.60 25.67 -10.41
CA GLY A 37 -7.28 24.24 -10.54
C GLY A 37 -5.81 23.95 -10.21
N LEU A 38 -4.88 24.80 -10.66
CA LEU A 38 -3.44 24.63 -10.40
C LEU A 38 -3.08 24.86 -8.92
N VAL A 39 -3.66 25.88 -8.29
CA VAL A 39 -3.48 26.17 -6.86
C VAL A 39 -4.04 25.04 -6.01
N LEU A 40 -5.25 24.55 -6.32
CA LEU A 40 -5.85 23.41 -5.63
C LEU A 40 -4.99 22.15 -5.76
N SER A 41 -4.50 21.87 -6.97
CA SER A 41 -3.66 20.70 -7.21
C SER A 41 -2.33 20.79 -6.47
N THR A 42 -1.68 21.95 -6.50
CA THR A 42 -0.41 22.18 -5.79
C THR A 42 -0.60 22.11 -4.28
N GLY A 43 -1.67 22.72 -3.76
CA GLY A 43 -2.01 22.68 -2.34
C GLY A 43 -2.28 21.26 -1.86
N TYR A 44 -2.95 20.43 -2.66
CA TYR A 44 -3.19 19.03 -2.32
C TYR A 44 -1.90 18.19 -2.34
N LEU A 45 -1.01 18.38 -3.32
CA LEU A 45 0.29 17.70 -3.33
C LEU A 45 1.12 18.05 -2.09
N LEU A 46 1.09 19.33 -1.70
CA LEU A 46 1.75 19.80 -0.48
C LEU A 46 1.11 19.17 0.76
N TRP A 47 -0.22 19.12 0.85
CA TRP A 47 -0.94 18.44 1.93
C TRP A 47 -0.55 16.96 2.03
N ALA A 48 -0.58 16.23 0.92
CA ALA A 48 -0.25 14.81 0.90
C ALA A 48 1.21 14.56 1.33
N PHE A 49 2.13 15.41 0.90
CA PHE A 49 3.52 15.37 1.35
C PHE A 49 3.65 15.61 2.87
N LEU A 50 3.01 16.67 3.39
CA LEU A 50 3.04 16.99 4.83
C LEU A 50 2.42 15.89 5.67
N ALA A 51 1.26 15.37 5.27
CA ALA A 51 0.59 14.26 5.93
C ALA A 51 1.47 13.00 5.95
N GLN A 52 2.14 12.68 4.83
CA GLN A 52 3.09 11.56 4.77
C GLN A 52 4.24 11.73 5.76
N GLN A 53 4.86 12.91 5.79
CA GLN A 53 5.97 13.20 6.69
C GLN A 53 5.55 13.12 8.16
N TRP A 54 4.38 13.66 8.48
CA TRP A 54 3.84 13.63 9.82
C TRP A 54 3.58 12.18 10.29
N VAL A 55 2.91 11.35 9.48
CA VAL A 55 2.71 9.93 9.82
C VAL A 55 4.02 9.17 9.90
N LEU A 56 4.98 9.45 9.00
CA LEU A 56 6.30 8.82 9.03
C LEU A 56 7.04 9.11 10.35
N GLN A 57 7.07 10.37 10.78
CA GLN A 57 7.68 10.75 12.05
C GLN A 57 6.98 10.07 13.24
N ARG A 58 5.65 10.01 13.21
CA ARG A 58 4.83 9.31 14.22
C ARG A 58 5.19 7.83 14.28
N ALA A 59 5.26 7.17 13.13
CA ALA A 59 5.63 5.76 13.01
C ALA A 59 7.04 5.48 13.53
N VAL A 60 8.03 6.31 13.16
CA VAL A 60 9.41 6.15 13.65
C VAL A 60 9.47 6.29 15.17
N THR A 61 8.74 7.25 15.74
CA THR A 61 8.66 7.45 17.20
C THR A 61 8.07 6.24 17.91
N GLU A 62 6.96 5.70 17.38
CA GLU A 62 6.32 4.51 17.96
C GLU A 62 7.17 3.24 17.81
N LEU A 63 7.87 3.07 16.69
CA LEU A 63 8.81 1.97 16.50
C LEU A 63 9.97 2.02 17.51
N LYS A 64 10.47 3.22 17.82
CA LYS A 64 11.49 3.41 18.87
C LYS A 64 10.94 3.05 20.25
N LYS A 65 9.74 3.54 20.61
CA LYS A 65 9.09 3.20 21.90
C LYS A 65 8.87 1.70 22.07
N GLN A 66 8.47 1.01 20.99
CA GLN A 66 8.23 -0.43 20.99
C GLN A 66 9.52 -1.27 20.83
N ASN A 67 10.71 -0.63 20.80
CA ASN A 67 12.00 -1.28 20.57
C ASN A 67 12.06 -2.16 19.29
N ILE A 68 11.33 -1.75 18.25
CA ILE A 68 11.30 -2.47 16.98
C ILE A 68 12.43 -1.96 16.08
N ILE A 69 13.55 -2.69 16.07
CA ILE A 69 14.64 -2.46 15.11
C ILE A 69 14.18 -2.91 13.71
N TYR A 70 14.25 -2.00 12.74
CA TYR A 70 13.80 -2.22 11.37
C TYR A 70 14.89 -1.92 10.33
N GLN A 71 14.75 -2.53 9.15
CA GLN A 71 15.68 -2.35 8.03
C GLN A 71 15.15 -1.36 7.00
N LYS A 72 13.84 -1.40 6.75
CA LYS A 72 13.16 -0.55 5.78
C LYS A 72 11.77 -0.22 6.30
N ILE A 73 11.33 0.99 6.02
CA ILE A 73 9.98 1.48 6.32
C ILE A 73 9.35 1.97 5.02
N PHE A 74 8.07 1.68 4.86
CA PHE A 74 7.24 2.18 3.79
C PHE A 74 5.99 2.81 4.40
N VAL A 75 5.69 4.03 4.00
CA VAL A 75 4.48 4.76 4.40
C VAL A 75 3.76 5.19 3.14
N GLY A 76 2.51 4.78 3.01
CA GLY A 76 1.69 5.11 1.85
C GLY A 76 0.22 5.30 2.24
N PRO A 77 -0.53 6.14 1.50
CA PRO A 77 -1.95 6.35 1.76
C PRO A 77 -2.75 5.08 1.50
N THR A 78 -3.86 4.92 2.21
CA THR A 78 -4.85 3.87 1.93
C THR A 78 -5.73 4.28 0.74
N TYR A 79 -6.59 3.37 0.25
CA TYR A 79 -7.35 3.63 -0.97
C TYR A 79 -8.34 4.77 -0.81
N PHE A 80 -8.43 5.60 -1.85
CA PHE A 80 -9.41 6.68 -1.99
C PHE A 80 -9.35 7.77 -0.91
N ASN A 81 -8.25 7.89 -0.17
CA ASN A 81 -8.10 8.95 0.82
C ASN A 81 -6.63 9.30 1.09
N SER A 82 -6.40 10.54 1.52
CA SER A 82 -5.13 11.08 2.00
C SER A 82 -5.05 11.20 3.52
N PHE A 83 -6.03 10.64 4.24
CA PHE A 83 -6.18 10.81 5.69
C PHE A 83 -5.70 9.61 6.50
N LEU A 84 -5.86 8.40 5.98
CA LEU A 84 -5.42 7.17 6.63
C LEU A 84 -4.23 6.59 5.88
N TRP A 85 -3.15 6.40 6.62
CA TRP A 85 -1.86 5.99 6.10
C TRP A 85 -1.48 4.62 6.66
N ARG A 86 -1.00 3.77 5.77
CA ARG A 86 -0.47 2.45 6.11
C ARG A 86 1.04 2.54 6.25
N VAL A 87 1.54 1.97 7.34
CA VAL A 87 2.95 1.87 7.66
C VAL A 87 3.35 0.40 7.59
N VAL A 88 4.34 0.07 6.76
CA VAL A 88 4.91 -1.27 6.64
C VAL A 88 6.39 -1.23 6.97
N VAL A 89 6.80 -2.09 7.89
CA VAL A 89 8.15 -2.08 8.46
C VAL A 89 8.76 -3.47 8.30
N LEU A 90 9.91 -3.56 7.62
CA LEU A 90 10.60 -4.84 7.42
C LEU A 90 11.61 -5.10 8.53
N LYS A 91 11.57 -6.31 9.09
CA LYS A 91 12.51 -6.81 10.09
C LYS A 91 12.93 -8.25 9.75
N LYS A 92 14.00 -8.40 8.96
CA LYS A 92 14.55 -9.72 8.56
C LYS A 92 13.44 -10.63 7.97
N GLU A 93 13.08 -11.69 8.69
CA GLU A 93 12.08 -12.70 8.33
C GLU A 93 10.62 -12.24 8.58
N LYS A 94 10.42 -11.13 9.30
CA LYS A 94 9.11 -10.59 9.64
C LYS A 94 8.88 -9.23 9.00
N TYR A 95 7.62 -8.86 8.87
CA TYR A 95 7.22 -7.49 8.62
C TYR A 95 6.14 -7.10 9.62
N TYR A 96 6.06 -5.81 9.92
CA TYR A 96 5.03 -5.24 10.77
C TYR A 96 4.19 -4.32 9.91
N GLU A 97 2.87 -4.34 10.12
CA GLU A 97 1.95 -3.39 9.51
C GLU A 97 1.20 -2.62 10.59
N GLY A 98 1.02 -1.33 10.36
CA GLY A 98 0.25 -0.44 11.22
C GLY A 98 -0.51 0.58 10.40
N PHE A 99 -1.51 1.20 11.03
CA PHE A 99 -2.35 2.20 10.40
C PHE A 99 -2.45 3.43 11.29
N GLY A 100 -2.21 4.60 10.71
CA GLY A 100 -2.33 5.89 11.40
C GLY A 100 -3.21 6.84 10.59
N SER A 101 -4.24 7.39 11.21
CA SER A 101 -5.06 8.47 10.66
C SER A 101 -4.50 9.83 11.06
N VAL A 102 -4.67 10.83 10.20
CA VAL A 102 -4.41 12.26 10.52
C VAL A 102 -5.36 12.77 11.61
N PHE A 103 -6.51 12.13 11.79
CA PHE A 103 -7.51 12.49 12.80
C PHE A 103 -7.40 11.68 14.10
N ASP A 104 -6.42 10.77 14.23
CA ASP A 104 -6.22 10.03 15.48
C ASP A 104 -5.85 11.02 16.61
N LYS A 105 -6.58 10.99 17.73
CA LYS A 105 -6.26 11.76 18.94
C LYS A 105 -5.07 11.13 19.65
N ASN A 106 -5.02 9.80 19.69
CA ASN A 106 -3.88 9.05 20.16
C ASN A 106 -2.88 8.82 19.02
N LEU A 107 -1.67 9.34 19.18
CA LEU A 107 -0.62 9.20 18.18
C LEU A 107 -0.02 7.77 18.12
N ALA A 108 -0.41 6.88 19.04
CA ALA A 108 0.04 5.49 19.05
C ALA A 108 -0.36 4.75 17.76
N ILE A 109 0.58 3.97 17.22
CA ILE A 109 0.35 3.10 16.07
C ILE A 109 0.56 1.66 16.53
N HIS A 110 -0.52 0.87 16.47
CA HIS A 110 -0.46 -0.54 16.76
C HIS A 110 0.10 -1.31 15.56
N PHE A 111 1.24 -1.95 15.76
CA PHE A 111 1.91 -2.75 14.73
C PHE A 111 1.58 -4.23 14.88
N LYS A 112 0.97 -4.81 13.85
CA LYS A 112 0.70 -6.25 13.74
C LYS A 112 1.86 -6.93 13.03
N SER A 113 2.44 -7.96 13.65
CA SER A 113 3.56 -8.70 13.09
C SER A 113 3.08 -9.83 12.17
N HIS A 114 3.79 -10.03 11.06
CA HIS A 114 3.52 -11.07 10.08
C HIS A 114 4.82 -11.69 9.58
N ASP A 115 4.78 -12.98 9.24
CA ASP A 115 5.93 -13.68 8.67
C ASP A 115 6.03 -13.45 7.16
N ARG A 116 7.26 -13.24 6.68
CA ARG A 116 7.55 -13.11 5.24
C ARG A 116 7.71 -14.45 4.54
N ASN A 117 7.91 -15.52 5.31
CA ASN A 117 8.12 -16.90 4.85
C ASN A 117 9.16 -17.04 3.73
N LEU A 118 10.28 -16.30 3.83
CA LEU A 118 11.29 -16.26 2.78
C LEU A 118 11.92 -17.63 2.52
N LYS A 119 12.00 -18.47 3.56
CA LYS A 119 12.46 -19.87 3.49
C LYS A 119 11.68 -20.73 2.49
N LEU A 120 10.45 -20.37 2.14
CA LEU A 120 9.66 -21.10 1.13
C LEU A 120 10.20 -20.89 -0.30
N LEU A 121 11.08 -19.91 -0.51
CA LEU A 121 11.74 -19.66 -1.79
C LEU A 121 13.08 -20.39 -1.94
N THR A 122 13.55 -21.09 -0.92
CA THR A 122 14.78 -21.87 -0.98
C THR A 122 14.68 -22.90 -2.11
N GLY A 123 15.64 -22.87 -3.05
CA GLY A 123 15.63 -23.71 -4.26
C GLY A 123 14.86 -23.11 -5.45
N LEU A 124 14.19 -21.98 -5.29
CA LEU A 124 13.47 -21.25 -6.36
C LEU A 124 14.16 -19.93 -6.75
N GLU A 125 15.32 -19.63 -6.18
CA GLU A 125 16.04 -18.36 -6.32
C GLU A 125 16.48 -18.03 -7.75
N LYS A 126 16.70 -19.06 -8.58
CA LYS A 126 17.06 -18.90 -10.01
C LYS A 126 15.88 -18.44 -10.87
N ASN A 127 14.64 -18.46 -10.36
CA ASN A 127 13.46 -18.04 -11.11
C ASN A 127 13.50 -16.53 -11.42
N SER A 128 13.48 -16.18 -12.71
CA SER A 128 13.50 -14.80 -13.19
C SER A 128 12.34 -13.95 -12.66
N THR A 129 11.17 -14.54 -12.45
CA THR A 129 10.00 -13.86 -11.88
C THR A 129 10.25 -13.43 -10.44
N ILE A 130 10.82 -14.32 -9.61
CA ILE A 130 11.11 -14.01 -8.21
C ILE A 130 12.14 -12.89 -8.13
N LYS A 131 13.18 -12.93 -8.97
CA LYS A 131 14.18 -11.85 -9.08
C LYS A 131 13.55 -10.52 -9.48
N LYS A 132 12.72 -10.51 -10.53
CA LYS A 132 11.98 -9.31 -10.98
C LYS A 132 11.07 -8.76 -9.89
N MET A 133 10.34 -9.62 -9.18
CA MET A 133 9.48 -9.21 -8.07
C MET A 133 10.28 -8.64 -6.89
N LYS A 134 11.41 -9.25 -6.52
CA LYS A 134 12.30 -8.73 -5.47
C LYS A 134 12.84 -7.35 -5.83
N TYR A 135 13.22 -7.15 -7.09
CA TYR A 135 13.65 -5.86 -7.61
C TYR A 135 12.51 -4.83 -7.61
N PHE A 136 11.37 -5.17 -8.21
CA PHE A 136 10.20 -4.29 -8.32
C PHE A 136 9.68 -3.82 -6.95
N SER A 137 9.56 -4.76 -6.00
CA SER A 137 9.13 -4.48 -4.64
C SER A 137 10.17 -3.75 -3.80
N HIS A 138 11.39 -3.53 -4.31
CA HIS A 138 12.53 -2.97 -3.56
C HIS A 138 12.82 -3.74 -2.26
N GLY A 139 12.49 -5.04 -2.24
CA GLY A 139 12.60 -5.91 -1.07
C GLY A 139 11.36 -5.97 -0.17
N PHE A 140 10.32 -5.17 -0.41
CA PHE A 140 9.02 -5.24 0.28
C PHE A 140 8.16 -6.37 -0.28
N TYR A 141 8.55 -7.60 -0.03
CA TYR A 141 7.78 -8.78 -0.43
C TYR A 141 7.67 -9.79 0.70
N ALA A 142 6.57 -10.54 0.64
CA ALA A 142 6.34 -11.73 1.43
C ALA A 142 5.92 -12.89 0.53
N VAL A 143 5.95 -14.08 1.10
CA VAL A 143 5.61 -15.33 0.44
C VAL A 143 4.48 -15.96 1.23
N ALA A 144 3.45 -16.41 0.54
CA ALA A 144 2.36 -17.14 1.17
C ALA A 144 2.06 -18.41 0.39
N PRO A 145 1.95 -19.56 1.08
CA PRO A 145 1.39 -20.75 0.48
C PRO A 145 -0.11 -20.55 0.27
N ASN A 146 -0.60 -20.99 -0.88
CA ASN A 146 -2.02 -21.17 -1.14
C ASN A 146 -2.32 -22.66 -1.04
N ASN A 147 -2.77 -23.09 0.15
CA ASN A 147 -3.03 -24.49 0.44
C ASN A 147 -4.13 -25.07 -0.47
N LYS A 148 -5.20 -24.31 -0.76
CA LYS A 148 -6.31 -24.76 -1.62
C LYS A 148 -5.88 -25.09 -3.04
N LYS A 149 -4.92 -24.33 -3.59
CA LYS A 149 -4.41 -24.53 -4.95
C LYS A 149 -3.03 -25.18 -4.98
N HIS A 150 -2.52 -25.61 -3.83
CA HIS A 150 -1.16 -26.13 -3.64
C HIS A 150 -0.08 -25.28 -4.34
N THR A 151 -0.18 -23.96 -4.26
CA THR A 151 0.71 -23.04 -4.99
C THR A 151 1.44 -22.09 -4.06
N LEU A 152 2.57 -21.55 -4.52
CA LEU A 152 3.31 -20.53 -3.82
C LEU A 152 3.10 -19.18 -4.48
N LYS A 153 2.74 -18.18 -3.69
CA LYS A 153 2.54 -16.80 -4.15
C LYS A 153 3.60 -15.88 -3.57
N VAL A 154 4.10 -14.97 -4.39
CA VAL A 154 4.91 -13.82 -3.97
C VAL A 154 4.02 -12.58 -4.08
N MET A 155 4.03 -11.76 -3.03
CA MET A 155 3.21 -10.56 -2.93
C MET A 155 4.07 -9.32 -2.65
N ASP A 156 3.75 -8.20 -3.29
CA ASP A 156 4.32 -6.88 -2.95
C ASP A 156 3.59 -6.31 -1.74
N LEU A 157 4.33 -6.05 -0.65
CA LEU A 157 3.80 -5.59 0.62
C LEU A 157 3.39 -4.12 0.59
N ARG A 158 3.78 -3.34 -0.42
CA ARG A 158 3.47 -1.91 -0.53
C ARG A 158 2.04 -1.65 -1.00
N MET A 159 1.42 -2.62 -1.68
CA MET A 159 0.14 -2.47 -2.37
C MET A 159 -0.87 -3.51 -1.87
N GLY A 160 -1.66 -3.14 -0.88
CA GLY A 160 -2.64 -4.03 -0.22
C GLY A 160 -2.75 -3.76 1.28
N TRP A 161 -3.44 -4.65 1.99
CA TRP A 161 -3.34 -4.83 3.44
C TRP A 161 -3.86 -6.21 3.87
N SER A 162 -3.48 -6.71 5.05
CA SER A 162 -4.08 -7.88 5.74
C SER A 162 -4.50 -9.04 4.80
N ASN A 163 -3.50 -9.70 4.19
CA ASN A 163 -3.66 -10.79 3.19
C ASN A 163 -4.30 -10.43 1.84
N HIS A 164 -4.73 -9.19 1.65
CA HIS A 164 -5.34 -8.67 0.43
C HIS A 164 -4.37 -7.75 -0.32
N TYR A 165 -3.43 -8.36 -1.03
CA TYR A 165 -2.44 -7.67 -1.86
C TYR A 165 -2.84 -7.64 -3.34
N TYR A 166 -2.62 -6.53 -4.05
CA TYR A 166 -2.99 -6.40 -5.46
C TYR A 166 -2.00 -7.01 -6.43
N PHE A 167 -0.72 -6.98 -6.07
CA PHE A 167 0.35 -7.55 -6.87
C PHE A 167 0.77 -8.87 -6.25
N GLN A 168 -0.01 -9.90 -6.54
CA GLN A 168 0.28 -11.28 -6.18
C GLN A 168 0.56 -12.08 -7.44
N TYR A 169 1.68 -12.81 -7.45
CA TYR A 169 2.06 -13.68 -8.54
C TYR A 169 2.28 -15.09 -8.03
N ARG A 170 1.67 -16.05 -8.71
CA ARG A 170 1.97 -17.46 -8.51
C ARG A 170 3.33 -17.76 -9.14
N VAL A 171 4.28 -18.21 -8.35
CA VAL A 171 5.67 -18.47 -8.80
C VAL A 171 6.01 -19.96 -8.85
N ALA A 172 5.30 -20.78 -8.09
CA ALA A 172 5.53 -22.21 -8.04
C ALA A 172 4.25 -22.98 -7.71
N GLN A 173 4.25 -24.26 -8.07
CA GLN A 173 3.21 -25.21 -7.73
C GLN A 173 3.84 -26.40 -7.03
N ARG A 174 3.21 -26.86 -5.95
CA ARG A 174 3.63 -28.03 -5.22
C ARG A 174 3.31 -29.26 -6.07
N GLU A 175 4.28 -30.15 -6.17
CA GLU A 175 4.12 -31.38 -6.93
C GLU A 175 3.21 -32.36 -6.17
N SER A 176 2.37 -33.11 -6.88
CA SER A 176 1.39 -34.01 -6.25
C SER A 176 2.06 -35.11 -5.39
N LYS A 177 3.24 -35.60 -5.83
CA LYS A 177 3.96 -36.70 -5.20
C LYS A 177 5.11 -36.27 -4.28
N SER A 178 5.47 -34.98 -4.24
CA SER A 178 6.59 -34.49 -3.42
C SER A 178 6.18 -33.23 -2.63
N LYS A 179 6.72 -33.04 -1.42
CA LYS A 179 6.53 -31.77 -0.68
C LYS A 179 7.28 -30.58 -1.32
N ARG A 180 7.87 -30.76 -2.51
CA ARG A 180 8.69 -29.74 -3.18
C ARG A 180 7.84 -28.88 -4.12
N TYR A 181 8.24 -27.62 -4.24
CA TYR A 181 7.65 -26.66 -5.16
C TYR A 181 8.45 -26.65 -6.47
N LYS A 182 7.76 -26.79 -7.61
CA LYS A 182 8.35 -26.60 -8.94
C LYS A 182 8.01 -25.20 -9.47
N PRO A 183 8.98 -24.48 -10.06
CA PRO A 183 8.72 -23.20 -10.73
C PRO A 183 7.62 -23.36 -11.79
N THR A 184 6.73 -22.38 -11.87
CA THR A 184 5.69 -22.34 -12.90
C THR A 184 5.70 -20.98 -13.59
N ALA A 185 5.19 -20.92 -14.82
CA ALA A 185 4.98 -19.65 -15.50
C ALA A 185 4.17 -18.69 -14.59
N PRO A 186 4.63 -17.43 -14.45
CA PRO A 186 4.03 -16.48 -13.55
C PRO A 186 2.60 -16.19 -13.98
N LYS A 187 1.65 -16.40 -13.07
CA LYS A 187 0.26 -16.01 -13.28
C LYS A 187 -0.13 -15.00 -12.21
N ARG A 188 -0.58 -13.82 -12.64
CA ARG A 188 -1.13 -12.82 -11.72
C ARG A 188 -2.37 -13.42 -11.05
N VAL A 189 -2.39 -13.37 -9.73
CA VAL A 189 -3.54 -13.77 -8.93
C VAL A 189 -4.32 -12.49 -8.66
N PHE A 190 -5.45 -12.32 -9.35
CA PHE A 190 -6.32 -11.19 -9.10
C PHE A 190 -6.97 -11.32 -7.73
N PHE A 191 -6.90 -10.23 -6.97
CA PHE A 191 -7.73 -10.01 -5.80
C PHE A 191 -8.88 -9.09 -6.21
N ARG A 192 -10.11 -9.42 -5.78
CA ARG A 192 -11.27 -8.55 -5.95
C ARG A 192 -11.54 -7.88 -4.60
N PRO A 193 -11.30 -6.56 -4.47
CA PRO A 193 -11.65 -5.85 -3.24
C PRO A 193 -13.15 -5.96 -2.99
N GLN A 194 -13.51 -6.18 -1.73
CA GLN A 194 -14.91 -6.27 -1.32
C GLN A 194 -15.42 -4.90 -0.86
N LEU A 195 -16.70 -4.60 -1.04
CA LEU A 195 -17.28 -3.32 -0.59
C LEU A 195 -17.20 -3.14 0.94
N SER A 196 -17.22 -4.24 1.69
CA SER A 196 -17.06 -4.26 3.16
C SER A 196 -15.74 -3.64 3.61
N GLU A 197 -14.68 -3.80 2.83
CA GLU A 197 -13.35 -3.27 3.10
C GLU A 197 -13.31 -1.74 3.08
N ILE A 198 -14.08 -1.11 2.19
CA ILE A 198 -14.19 0.35 2.11
C ILE A 198 -14.80 0.90 3.40
N LYS A 199 -15.82 0.22 3.94
CA LYS A 199 -16.44 0.59 5.21
C LYS A 199 -15.46 0.50 6.38
N THR A 200 -14.60 -0.51 6.40
CA THR A 200 -13.56 -0.65 7.44
C THR A 200 -12.52 0.46 7.36
N VAL A 201 -12.03 0.78 6.16
CA VAL A 201 -11.12 1.92 5.92
C VAL A 201 -11.77 3.21 6.39
N TRP A 202 -13.02 3.46 6.00
CA TRP A 202 -13.76 4.66 6.40
C TRP A 202 -13.91 4.77 7.91
N ASN A 203 -14.32 3.68 8.57
CA ASN A 203 -14.43 3.65 10.01
C ASN A 203 -13.09 3.91 10.71
N ARG A 204 -11.98 3.36 10.20
CA ARG A 204 -10.64 3.58 10.77
C ARG A 204 -10.16 5.03 10.62
N ILE A 205 -10.57 5.75 9.57
CA ILE A 205 -10.23 7.17 9.42
C ILE A 205 -10.73 7.98 10.63
N TRP A 206 -11.96 7.70 11.08
CA TRP A 206 -12.68 8.49 12.09
C TRP A 206 -12.65 7.89 13.50
N LYS A 207 -12.50 6.57 13.62
CA LYS A 207 -12.48 5.83 14.89
C LYS A 207 -11.12 5.16 15.06
N GLU A 208 -10.57 5.24 16.28
CA GLU A 208 -9.31 4.61 16.69
C GLU A 208 -9.43 3.08 16.88
N ASN A 209 -10.24 2.41 16.06
CA ASN A 209 -10.38 0.96 16.14
C ASN A 209 -9.23 0.27 15.40
N ASN A 210 -8.73 -0.84 15.93
CA ASN A 210 -7.67 -1.62 15.27
C ASN A 210 -8.18 -2.38 14.02
N PHE A 211 -7.26 -2.60 13.07
CA PHE A 211 -7.45 -3.35 11.82
C PHE A 211 -7.15 -4.85 11.99
#